data_AF-A0A838VWQ1-F1
#
_entry.id   AF-A0A838VWQ1-F1
#
_cell.length_a   1.000
_cell.length_b   1.000
_cell.length_c   1.000
_cell.angle_alpha   90.00
_cell.angle_beta   90.00
_cell.angle_gamma   90.00
#
_symmetry.space_group_name_H-M   'P 1'
#
loop_
_entity.id
_entity.type
_entity.pdbx_description
1 polymer ?
#
loop_
_entity_poly.entity_id
_entity_poly.type
_entity_poly.pdbx_seq_one_letter_code
_entity_poly.pdbx_strand_id
1 'polypeptide(L)'
;MKLRSSIYCISFTSFLLIMQATCSKDTQKGFENQHISQLGSSSLYDSAFRPIDFNRASITSFITHSYNHTAYAENLLALDFSHIIQFLSFATQSPQPRLYAKSIFKLFGQKLKATPHVNTYALLILADKLPELMRPLMLHESEKAAKQEAIERALYHFLLKDFKKFKENSEDTLKQLSYTIYDITMRQNAQDDQDISIYELQKAVEQFLEIALNKVIWSPYDQQDIWLCVKELSYKLEDLLAVNGLVGTEELEALYWSLIHRFCYLLSTAGPELNQETYSAIQQDLAQSSLLLLSLKEQESFITSKKEHLEQAVIAAQVTATAYQTGLIVKN
;
A
#
# COMPACT_ATOMS: atom_id res chain seq x y z
N MET A 1 29.70 -29.06 12.01
CA MET A 1 28.87 -29.38 10.83
C MET A 1 27.51 -28.71 11.02
N LYS A 2 27.37 -27.43 10.60
CA LYS A 2 26.17 -26.55 10.60
C LYS A 2 26.66 -25.09 10.71
N LEU A 3 27.06 -24.49 9.59
CA LEU A 3 27.27 -23.02 9.45
C LEU A 3 27.56 -22.58 8.00
N ARG A 4 27.04 -23.31 6.99
CA ARG A 4 27.25 -22.97 5.56
C ARG A 4 25.96 -22.73 4.75
N SER A 5 24.79 -22.62 5.39
CA SER A 5 23.51 -22.46 4.66
C SER A 5 22.99 -21.02 4.53
N SER A 6 23.52 -20.03 5.27
CA SER A 6 22.96 -18.66 5.27
C SER A 6 23.61 -17.69 4.27
N ILE A 7 24.71 -18.07 3.61
CA ILE A 7 25.41 -17.16 2.68
C ILE A 7 24.85 -17.26 1.25
N TYR A 8 24.14 -18.34 0.90
CA TYR A 8 23.56 -18.50 -0.43
C TYR A 8 22.21 -17.78 -0.65
N CYS A 9 21.40 -17.58 0.40
CA CYS A 9 20.11 -16.88 0.25
C CYS A 9 20.23 -15.36 -0.01
N ILE A 10 21.28 -14.70 0.50
CA ILE A 10 21.47 -13.24 0.32
C ILE A 10 21.97 -12.92 -1.11
N SER A 11 22.69 -13.87 -1.73
CA SER A 11 23.19 -13.70 -3.10
C SER A 11 22.09 -13.89 -4.16
N PHE A 12 21.06 -14.69 -3.87
CA PHE A 12 19.99 -14.99 -4.83
C PHE A 12 18.94 -13.87 -4.91
N THR A 13 18.58 -13.26 -3.77
CA THR A 13 17.66 -12.09 -3.74
C THR A 13 18.29 -10.85 -4.37
N SER A 14 19.59 -10.64 -4.18
CA SER A 14 20.33 -9.55 -4.82
C SER A 14 20.45 -9.74 -6.33
N PHE A 15 20.56 -11.00 -6.80
CA PHE A 15 20.59 -11.33 -8.22
C PHE A 15 19.20 -11.20 -8.87
N LEU A 16 18.12 -11.55 -8.15
CA LEU A 16 16.75 -11.32 -8.61
C LEU A 16 16.42 -9.82 -8.74
N LEU A 17 16.87 -8.98 -7.79
CA LEU A 17 16.72 -7.53 -7.85
C LEU A 17 17.49 -6.91 -9.02
N ILE A 18 18.67 -7.43 -9.36
CA ILE A 18 19.44 -6.99 -10.53
C ILE A 18 18.77 -7.45 -11.84
N MET A 19 18.19 -8.66 -11.87
CA MET A 19 17.43 -9.18 -13.02
C MET A 19 16.11 -8.41 -13.24
N GLN A 20 15.38 -8.08 -12.16
CA GLN A 20 14.20 -7.20 -12.22
C GLN A 20 14.57 -5.80 -12.71
N ALA A 21 15.72 -5.25 -12.31
CA ALA A 21 16.23 -3.98 -12.81
C ALA A 21 16.71 -4.03 -14.28
N THR A 22 17.00 -5.21 -14.84
CA THR A 22 17.34 -5.37 -16.27
C THR A 22 16.16 -5.70 -17.16
N CYS A 23 15.16 -6.48 -16.69
CA CYS A 23 13.91 -6.68 -17.42
C CYS A 23 13.05 -5.40 -17.45
N SER A 24 13.03 -4.64 -16.35
CA SER A 24 12.41 -3.31 -16.29
C SER A 24 13.00 -2.33 -17.30
N LYS A 25 14.27 -2.46 -17.68
CA LYS A 25 14.92 -1.54 -18.63
C LYS A 25 14.37 -1.64 -20.04
N ASP A 26 13.84 -2.77 -20.48
CA ASP A 26 13.36 -2.90 -21.86
C ASP A 26 11.89 -2.45 -22.00
N THR A 27 11.06 -2.62 -20.97
CA THR A 27 9.74 -1.98 -20.88
C THR A 27 9.84 -0.48 -20.56
N GLN A 28 10.76 -0.06 -19.68
CA GLN A 28 11.05 1.35 -19.46
C GLN A 28 11.62 2.00 -20.72
N LYS A 29 12.55 1.38 -21.45
CA LYS A 29 13.04 1.93 -22.73
C LYS A 29 11.97 2.00 -23.82
N GLY A 30 11.03 1.06 -23.86
CA GLY A 30 9.91 1.10 -24.80
C GLY A 30 8.98 2.31 -24.54
N PHE A 31 8.66 2.55 -23.27
CA PHE A 31 7.86 3.70 -22.84
C PHE A 31 8.63 5.03 -22.84
N GLU A 32 9.90 5.03 -22.44
CA GLU A 32 10.80 6.19 -22.43
C GLU A 32 11.06 6.68 -23.85
N ASN A 33 11.39 5.81 -24.82
CA ASN A 33 11.73 6.26 -26.17
C ASN A 33 10.51 6.80 -26.96
N GLN A 34 9.30 6.33 -26.67
CA GLN A 34 8.08 6.80 -27.31
C GLN A 34 7.51 8.09 -26.68
N HIS A 35 7.69 8.30 -25.37
CA HIS A 35 7.23 9.53 -24.70
C HIS A 35 8.26 10.66 -24.70
N ILE A 36 9.56 10.38 -24.56
CA ILE A 36 10.61 11.41 -24.49
C ILE A 36 10.70 12.21 -25.81
N SER A 37 10.36 11.58 -26.94
CA SER A 37 10.37 12.24 -28.25
C SER A 37 9.19 13.20 -28.50
N GLN A 38 8.17 13.22 -27.63
CA GLN A 38 6.99 14.12 -27.73
C GLN A 38 6.92 15.20 -26.61
N LEU A 39 7.83 15.20 -25.64
CA LEU A 39 7.70 16.00 -24.42
C LEU A 39 8.65 17.21 -24.40
N GLY A 40 8.17 18.34 -24.92
CA GLY A 40 8.85 19.64 -24.91
C GLY A 40 8.95 20.35 -23.54
N SER A 41 9.04 19.64 -22.41
CA SER A 41 9.13 20.27 -21.07
C SER A 41 10.32 19.74 -20.27
N SER A 42 11.52 20.23 -20.58
CA SER A 42 12.75 19.92 -19.84
C SER A 42 12.64 20.26 -18.33
N SER A 43 11.83 21.25 -17.96
CA SER A 43 11.74 21.75 -16.57
C SER A 43 11.11 20.77 -15.58
N LEU A 44 10.19 19.90 -16.02
CA LEU A 44 9.53 18.95 -15.10
C LEU A 44 10.50 17.84 -14.70
N TYR A 45 11.17 17.20 -15.65
CA TYR A 45 12.07 16.09 -15.37
C TYR A 45 13.34 16.54 -14.63
N ASP A 46 13.88 17.71 -14.96
CA ASP A 46 15.05 18.29 -14.28
C ASP A 46 14.79 18.58 -12.79
N SER A 47 13.53 18.83 -12.43
CA SER A 47 13.11 19.11 -11.05
C SER A 47 12.49 17.91 -10.33
N ALA A 48 11.82 17.00 -11.06
CA ALA A 48 11.09 15.86 -10.49
C ALA A 48 11.98 14.76 -9.92
N PHE A 49 13.21 14.59 -10.43
CA PHE A 49 14.13 13.57 -9.90
C PHE A 49 15.06 14.10 -8.80
N ARG A 50 14.95 15.38 -8.45
CA ARG A 50 15.74 15.94 -7.36
C ARG A 50 15.08 15.58 -6.02
N PRO A 51 15.86 15.17 -5.01
CA PRO A 51 15.35 15.03 -3.65
C PRO A 51 14.66 16.32 -3.19
N ILE A 52 13.51 16.19 -2.55
CA ILE A 52 12.77 17.31 -2.00
C ILE A 52 13.45 17.72 -0.70
N ASP A 53 13.93 18.96 -0.62
CA ASP A 53 14.28 19.58 0.65
C ASP A 53 12.99 19.86 1.43
N PHE A 54 12.81 19.29 2.61
CA PHE A 54 11.58 19.44 3.40
C PHE A 54 11.54 20.75 4.21
N ASN A 55 11.78 21.87 3.53
CA ASN A 55 11.51 23.20 4.04
C ASN A 55 10.27 23.80 3.36
N ARG A 56 9.67 24.84 3.97
CA ARG A 56 8.42 25.45 3.49
C ARG A 56 8.50 25.93 2.04
N ALA A 57 9.63 26.54 1.65
CA ALA A 57 9.81 27.09 0.31
C ALA A 57 9.89 25.98 -0.74
N SER A 58 10.66 24.93 -0.46
CA SER A 58 10.82 23.77 -1.35
C SER A 58 9.54 22.94 -1.49
N ILE A 59 8.80 22.71 -0.40
CA ILE A 59 7.49 22.03 -0.48
C ILE A 59 6.49 22.88 -1.29
N THR A 60 6.44 24.19 -1.05
CA THR A 60 5.57 25.10 -1.80
C THR A 60 5.94 25.10 -3.28
N SER A 61 7.24 25.11 -3.59
CA SER A 61 7.73 25.02 -4.97
C SER A 61 7.34 23.69 -5.63
N PHE A 62 7.54 22.56 -4.94
CA PHE A 62 7.15 21.24 -5.43
C PHE A 62 5.65 21.19 -5.74
N ILE A 63 4.79 21.65 -4.82
CA ILE A 63 3.34 21.64 -5.04
C ILE A 63 2.95 22.51 -6.23
N THR A 64 3.52 23.72 -6.30
CA THR A 64 3.16 24.72 -7.33
C THR A 64 3.64 24.32 -8.72
N HIS A 65 4.87 23.82 -8.83
CA HIS A 65 5.54 23.63 -10.13
C HIS A 65 5.59 22.17 -10.59
N SER A 66 5.69 21.20 -9.67
CA SER A 66 5.81 19.78 -10.02
C SER A 66 4.47 19.07 -9.86
N TYR A 67 3.89 19.02 -8.66
CA TYR A 67 2.64 18.28 -8.39
C TYR A 67 1.46 18.81 -9.21
N ASN A 68 1.31 20.14 -9.33
CA ASN A 68 0.24 20.75 -10.12
C ASN A 68 0.49 20.75 -11.63
N HIS A 69 1.66 20.33 -12.10
CA HIS A 69 1.92 20.21 -13.53
C HIS A 69 0.93 19.22 -14.16
N THR A 70 0.45 19.53 -15.37
CA THR A 70 -0.55 18.72 -16.09
C THR A 70 -0.03 17.32 -16.36
N ALA A 71 1.23 17.21 -16.81
CA ALA A 71 1.90 15.94 -17.06
C ALA A 71 2.32 15.15 -15.81
N TYR A 72 2.20 15.70 -14.59
CA TYR A 72 2.72 15.03 -13.38
C TYR A 72 2.00 13.71 -13.09
N ALA A 73 0.68 13.67 -13.26
CA ALA A 73 -0.10 12.47 -13.00
C ALA A 73 0.35 11.34 -13.95
N GLU A 74 0.26 11.59 -15.25
CA GLU A 74 0.46 10.57 -16.28
C GLU A 74 1.92 10.17 -16.47
N ASN A 75 2.85 11.14 -16.41
CA ASN A 75 4.24 10.90 -16.83
C ASN A 75 5.21 10.71 -15.66
N LEU A 76 4.77 10.92 -14.42
CA LEU A 76 5.59 10.71 -13.23
C LEU A 76 4.87 9.82 -12.22
N LEU A 77 3.76 10.27 -11.64
CA LEU A 77 3.10 9.55 -10.55
C LEU A 77 2.61 8.16 -10.97
N ALA A 78 2.20 7.98 -12.22
CA ALA A 78 1.81 6.68 -12.76
C ALA A 78 3.00 5.70 -12.84
N LEU A 79 4.23 6.20 -12.94
CA LEU A 79 5.43 5.41 -13.23
C LEU A 79 6.41 5.32 -12.04
N ASP A 80 6.30 6.23 -11.08
CA ASP A 80 7.21 6.34 -9.94
C ASP A 80 6.51 6.94 -8.71
N PHE A 81 6.60 6.22 -7.58
CA PHE A 81 6.11 6.65 -6.28
C PHE A 81 7.20 7.24 -5.36
N SER A 82 8.37 7.58 -5.91
CA SER A 82 9.50 8.14 -5.16
C SER A 82 9.14 9.38 -4.34
N HIS A 83 8.29 10.28 -4.85
CA HIS A 83 7.81 11.42 -4.06
C HIS A 83 7.02 10.96 -2.82
N ILE A 84 6.11 10.00 -2.96
CA ILE A 84 5.35 9.46 -1.81
C ILE A 84 6.32 8.89 -0.77
N ILE A 85 7.30 8.11 -1.23
CA ILE A 85 8.35 7.53 -0.39
C ILE A 85 9.15 8.62 0.33
N GLN A 86 9.57 9.70 -0.37
CA GLN A 86 10.29 10.82 0.23
C GLN A 86 9.45 11.53 1.30
N PHE A 87 8.17 11.82 1.00
CA PHE A 87 7.25 12.46 1.94
C PHE A 87 7.03 11.61 3.20
N LEU A 88 6.85 10.30 3.06
CA LEU A 88 6.74 9.38 4.19
C LEU A 88 8.06 9.20 4.95
N SER A 89 9.19 9.16 4.25
CA SER A 89 10.53 9.09 4.88
C SER A 89 10.78 10.31 5.76
N PHE A 90 10.35 11.50 5.33
CA PHE A 90 10.41 12.70 6.16
C PHE A 90 9.54 12.56 7.42
N ALA A 91 8.36 11.94 7.33
CA ALA A 91 7.50 11.68 8.48
C ALA A 91 8.22 10.85 9.56
N THR A 92 9.00 9.86 9.12
CA THR A 92 9.81 8.99 9.99
C THR A 92 11.02 9.73 10.58
N GLN A 93 11.71 10.55 9.78
CA GLN A 93 12.95 11.23 10.19
C GLN A 93 12.71 12.45 11.08
N SER A 94 11.64 13.20 10.81
CA SER A 94 11.23 14.38 11.56
C SER A 94 9.87 14.07 12.17
N PRO A 95 9.80 13.43 13.35
CA PRO A 95 8.63 12.67 13.86
C PRO A 95 7.31 13.41 13.68
N GLN A 96 6.68 13.21 12.51
CA GLN A 96 5.44 13.90 12.14
C GLN A 96 4.25 13.15 12.73
N PRO A 97 3.14 13.85 13.03
CA PRO A 97 1.91 13.20 13.48
C PRO A 97 1.30 12.32 12.38
N ARG A 98 0.43 11.38 12.74
CA ARG A 98 -0.23 10.47 11.77
C ARG A 98 -1.05 11.22 10.73
N LEU A 99 -1.61 12.37 11.08
CA LEU A 99 -2.35 13.23 10.16
C LEU A 99 -1.51 13.68 8.97
N TYR A 100 -0.20 13.86 9.15
CA TYR A 100 0.71 14.19 8.06
C TYR A 100 0.77 13.03 7.04
N ALA A 101 0.96 11.79 7.51
CA ALA A 101 0.94 10.61 6.65
C ALA A 101 -0.41 10.40 5.96
N LYS A 102 -1.54 10.54 6.69
CA LYS A 102 -2.89 10.51 6.08
C LYS A 102 -3.05 11.59 4.99
N SER A 103 -2.50 12.78 5.22
CA SER A 103 -2.54 13.87 4.24
C SER A 103 -1.72 13.54 2.98
N ILE A 104 -0.59 12.85 3.12
CA ILE A 104 0.21 12.35 1.98
C ILE A 104 -0.63 11.36 1.16
N PHE A 105 -1.19 10.31 1.78
CA PHE A 105 -2.01 9.33 1.08
C PHE A 105 -3.22 9.97 0.40
N LYS A 106 -3.89 10.93 1.06
CA LYS A 106 -5.00 11.68 0.48
C LYS A 106 -4.57 12.53 -0.71
N LEU A 107 -3.48 13.29 -0.58
CA LEU A 107 -2.96 14.19 -1.62
C LEU A 107 -2.56 13.41 -2.87
N PHE A 108 -1.76 12.36 -2.71
CA PHE A 108 -1.32 11.56 -3.84
C PHE A 108 -2.44 10.66 -4.37
N GLY A 109 -3.32 10.14 -3.53
CA GLY A 109 -4.51 9.39 -3.94
C GLY A 109 -5.45 10.22 -4.82
N GLN A 110 -5.66 11.50 -4.50
CA GLN A 110 -6.43 12.41 -5.35
C GLN A 110 -5.79 12.62 -6.72
N LYS A 111 -4.46 12.79 -6.78
CA LYS A 111 -3.73 12.93 -8.05
C LYS A 111 -3.72 11.61 -8.84
N LEU A 112 -3.61 10.49 -8.15
CA LEU A 112 -3.61 9.15 -8.73
C LEU A 112 -4.95 8.82 -9.41
N LYS A 113 -6.07 9.35 -8.93
CA LYS A 113 -7.36 9.24 -9.61
C LYS A 113 -7.32 9.77 -11.06
N ALA A 114 -6.50 10.79 -11.32
CA ALA A 114 -6.31 11.37 -12.64
C ALA A 114 -5.35 10.57 -13.54
N THR A 115 -4.66 9.55 -13.03
CA THR A 115 -3.80 8.71 -13.88
C THR A 115 -4.63 7.65 -14.60
N PRO A 116 -4.37 7.36 -15.88
CA PRO A 116 -5.06 6.28 -16.58
C PRO A 116 -4.56 4.89 -16.13
N HIS A 117 -3.31 4.81 -15.68
CA HIS A 117 -2.67 3.57 -15.27
C HIS A 117 -1.66 3.80 -14.15
N VAL A 118 -1.15 2.70 -13.61
CA VAL A 118 -0.03 2.61 -12.65
C VAL A 118 0.90 1.50 -13.11
N ASN A 119 2.20 1.79 -13.13
CA ASN A 119 3.23 0.79 -13.36
C ASN A 119 3.30 -0.17 -12.17
N THR A 120 3.16 -1.47 -12.42
CA THR A 120 3.20 -2.51 -11.40
C THR A 120 4.46 -2.48 -10.55
N TYR A 121 5.62 -2.26 -11.18
CA TYR A 121 6.92 -2.23 -10.49
C TYR A 121 7.05 -1.02 -9.56
N ALA A 122 6.47 0.12 -9.94
CA ALA A 122 6.43 1.29 -9.08
C ALA A 122 5.63 1.01 -7.80
N LEU A 123 4.46 0.34 -7.94
CA LEU A 123 3.64 -0.06 -6.81
C LEU A 123 4.34 -1.09 -5.93
N LEU A 124 5.03 -2.07 -6.53
CA LEU A 124 5.84 -3.05 -5.79
C LEU A 124 6.90 -2.36 -4.91
N ILE A 125 7.63 -1.39 -5.46
CA ILE A 125 8.65 -0.63 -4.71
C ILE A 125 8.02 0.13 -3.54
N LEU A 126 6.87 0.76 -3.75
CA LEU A 126 6.16 1.45 -2.67
C LEU A 126 5.69 0.45 -1.59
N ALA A 127 5.04 -0.64 -1.99
CA ALA A 127 4.51 -1.66 -1.09
C ALA A 127 5.61 -2.31 -0.24
N ASP A 128 6.79 -2.54 -0.80
CA ASP A 128 7.97 -3.05 -0.08
C ASP A 128 8.47 -2.09 1.01
N LYS A 129 8.41 -0.78 0.76
CA LYS A 129 8.90 0.25 1.70
C LYS A 129 7.88 0.67 2.75
N LEU A 130 6.59 0.55 2.46
CA LEU A 130 5.51 0.95 3.38
C LEU A 130 5.65 0.36 4.79
N PRO A 131 5.94 -0.95 4.98
CA PRO A 131 6.23 -1.54 6.29
C PRO A 131 7.18 -0.73 7.17
N GLU A 132 8.32 -0.32 6.61
CA GLU A 132 9.35 0.41 7.35
C GLU A 132 8.93 1.86 7.62
N LEU A 133 8.42 2.53 6.59
CA LEU A 133 8.04 3.95 6.66
C LEU A 133 6.89 4.20 7.64
N MET A 134 5.96 3.26 7.74
CA MET A 134 4.76 3.39 8.56
C MET A 134 4.94 2.89 9.99
N ARG A 135 5.91 2.00 10.25
CA ARG A 135 6.11 1.39 11.58
C ARG A 135 6.12 2.39 12.74
N PRO A 136 6.85 3.53 12.68
CA PRO A 136 6.88 4.50 13.78
C PRO A 136 5.51 5.11 14.09
N LEU A 137 4.67 5.25 13.05
CA LEU A 137 3.33 5.83 13.15
C LEU A 137 2.30 4.81 13.69
N MET A 138 2.63 3.52 13.67
CA MET A 138 1.76 2.41 14.07
C MET A 138 2.03 1.89 15.49
N LEU A 139 2.99 2.47 16.23
CA LEU A 139 3.32 2.03 17.58
C LEU A 139 2.31 2.57 18.61
N HIS A 140 1.62 1.65 19.30
CA HIS A 140 0.68 1.94 20.39
C HIS A 140 1.37 2.20 21.75
N GLU A 141 2.61 1.77 21.92
CA GLU A 141 3.24 1.64 23.24
C GLU A 141 3.48 2.99 23.92
N SER A 142 3.85 4.04 23.17
CA SER A 142 4.05 5.37 23.74
C SER A 142 2.74 5.97 24.26
N GLU A 143 1.65 5.80 23.52
CA GLU A 143 0.33 6.32 23.91
C GLU A 143 -0.28 5.57 25.07
N LYS A 144 -0.20 4.24 25.06
CA LYS A 144 -0.73 3.41 26.14
C LYS A 144 0.03 3.66 27.44
N ALA A 145 1.36 3.72 27.38
CA ALA A 145 2.19 4.01 28.55
C ALA A 145 1.92 5.42 29.09
N ALA A 146 1.83 6.43 28.23
CA ALA A 146 1.53 7.81 28.63
C ALA A 146 0.13 7.96 29.25
N LYS A 147 -0.90 7.31 28.66
CA LYS A 147 -2.26 7.29 29.21
C LYS A 147 -2.32 6.58 30.55
N GLN A 148 -1.63 5.44 30.66
CA GLN A 148 -1.54 4.70 31.91
C GLN A 148 -0.87 5.54 33.00
N GLU A 149 0.27 6.17 32.72
CA GLU A 149 0.97 7.03 33.67
C GLU A 149 0.12 8.23 34.10
N ALA A 150 -0.63 8.84 33.18
CA ALA A 150 -1.54 9.93 33.49
C ALA A 150 -2.71 9.50 34.38
N ILE A 151 -3.30 8.32 34.13
CA ILE A 151 -4.33 7.73 35.00
C ILE A 151 -3.75 7.42 36.38
N GLU A 152 -2.57 6.81 36.45
CA GLU A 152 -1.89 6.50 37.71
C GLU A 152 -1.64 7.77 38.54
N ARG A 153 -1.17 8.86 37.90
CA ARG A 153 -1.01 10.17 38.56
C ARG A 153 -2.33 10.75 39.06
N ALA A 154 -3.41 10.65 38.28
CA ALA A 154 -4.73 11.14 38.69
C ALA A 154 -5.28 10.36 39.89
N LEU A 155 -5.15 9.04 39.88
CA LEU A 155 -5.52 8.16 40.99
C LEU A 155 -4.68 8.47 42.24
N TYR A 156 -3.37 8.66 42.08
CA TYR A 156 -2.48 8.98 43.19
C TYR A 156 -2.82 10.35 43.82
N HIS A 157 -3.11 11.36 42.99
CA HIS A 157 -3.56 12.66 43.48
C HIS A 157 -4.87 12.56 44.26
N PHE A 158 -5.84 11.82 43.73
CA PHE A 158 -7.12 11.58 44.39
C PHE A 158 -6.93 10.92 45.77
N LEU A 159 -6.11 9.88 45.85
CA LEU A 159 -5.82 9.17 47.11
C LEU A 159 -5.14 10.05 48.15
N LEU A 160 -4.27 10.97 47.74
CA LEU A 160 -3.56 11.84 48.66
C LEU A 160 -4.36 13.06 49.11
N LYS A 161 -5.11 13.70 48.22
CA LYS A 161 -5.72 15.02 48.47
C LYS A 161 -7.23 14.98 48.66
N ASP A 162 -7.92 14.15 47.90
CA ASP A 162 -9.39 14.15 47.86
C ASP A 162 -10.01 12.95 48.61
N PHE A 163 -9.19 12.03 49.12
CA PHE A 163 -9.68 10.88 49.89
C PHE A 163 -10.46 11.28 51.15
N LYS A 164 -10.12 12.41 51.77
CA LYS A 164 -10.90 12.93 52.90
C LYS A 164 -12.31 13.34 52.47
N LYS A 165 -12.46 14.01 51.32
CA LYS A 165 -13.76 14.37 50.73
C LYS A 165 -14.55 13.15 50.29
N PHE A 166 -13.87 12.12 49.79
CA PHE A 166 -14.48 10.83 49.47
C PHE A 166 -15.15 10.17 50.69
N LYS A 167 -14.57 10.32 51.90
CA LYS A 167 -15.21 9.82 53.13
C LYS A 167 -16.47 10.60 53.52
N GLU A 168 -16.57 11.87 53.12
CA GLU A 168 -17.68 12.76 53.45
C GLU A 168 -18.82 12.65 52.43
N ASN A 169 -18.51 12.49 51.15
CA ASN A 169 -19.48 12.28 50.07
C ASN A 169 -18.86 11.41 48.96
N SER A 170 -19.04 10.09 49.08
CA SER A 170 -18.40 9.10 48.23
C SER A 170 -18.90 9.12 46.79
N GLU A 171 -20.19 9.37 46.57
CA GLU A 171 -20.81 9.29 45.25
C GLU A 171 -20.37 10.44 44.34
N ASP A 172 -20.42 11.67 44.83
CA ASP A 172 -20.02 12.84 44.03
C ASP A 172 -18.52 12.85 43.75
N THR A 173 -17.71 12.44 44.73
CA THR A 173 -16.25 12.39 44.55
C THR A 173 -15.84 11.29 43.56
N LEU A 174 -16.53 10.15 43.54
CA LEU A 174 -16.32 9.10 42.52
C LEU A 174 -16.77 9.55 41.13
N LYS A 175 -17.89 10.26 41.02
CA LYS A 175 -18.32 10.85 39.74
C LYS A 175 -17.26 11.81 39.20
N GLN A 176 -16.69 12.67 40.05
CA GLN A 176 -15.62 13.60 39.65
C GLN A 176 -14.34 12.88 39.21
N LEU A 177 -13.92 11.84 39.93
CA LEU A 177 -12.77 11.01 39.53
C LEU A 177 -13.05 10.30 38.19
N SER A 178 -14.26 9.75 38.02
CA SER A 178 -14.68 9.11 36.78
C SER A 178 -14.67 10.08 35.61
N TYR A 179 -15.15 11.32 35.78
CA TYR A 179 -15.04 12.37 34.77
C TYR A 179 -13.59 12.75 34.48
N THR A 180 -12.72 12.79 35.50
CA THR A 180 -11.29 13.08 35.31
C THR A 180 -10.59 11.99 34.52
N ILE A 181 -10.86 10.71 34.83
CA ILE A 181 -10.32 9.57 34.08
C ILE A 181 -10.89 9.56 32.67
N TYR A 182 -12.20 9.79 32.51
CA TYR A 182 -12.84 9.91 31.20
C TYR A 182 -12.20 11.01 30.37
N ASP A 183 -11.97 12.20 30.96
CA ASP A 183 -11.27 13.30 30.31
C ASP A 183 -9.81 12.93 29.98
N ILE A 184 -9.06 12.22 30.82
CA ILE A 184 -7.70 11.77 30.46
C ILE A 184 -7.75 10.79 29.28
N THR A 185 -8.73 9.89 29.30
CA THR A 185 -8.88 8.85 28.27
C THR A 185 -9.41 9.42 26.94
N MET A 186 -10.19 10.50 26.99
CA MET A 186 -10.89 11.11 25.85
C MET A 186 -10.30 12.45 25.39
N ARG A 187 -9.89 13.36 26.30
CA ARG A 187 -9.29 14.68 25.97
C ARG A 187 -7.83 14.65 25.58
N GLN A 188 -7.04 13.62 25.91
CA GLN A 188 -5.71 13.50 25.28
C GLN A 188 -5.80 13.17 23.77
N ASN A 189 -6.96 12.73 23.27
CA ASN A 189 -7.22 12.68 21.83
C ASN A 189 -7.65 14.06 21.27
N ALA A 190 -7.89 15.07 22.10
CA ALA A 190 -8.45 16.38 21.71
C ALA A 190 -7.50 17.58 21.95
N GLN A 191 -6.44 17.43 22.75
CA GLN A 191 -5.40 18.47 22.90
C GLN A 191 -4.23 18.32 21.92
N ASP A 192 -4.04 17.13 21.33
CA ASP A 192 -3.32 16.94 20.05
C ASP A 192 -4.35 16.89 18.92
N ASP A 193 -5.01 18.01 18.65
CA ASP A 193 -6.08 18.18 17.63
C ASP A 193 -5.63 17.84 16.17
N GLN A 194 -4.38 17.37 16.01
CA GLN A 194 -3.78 16.93 14.77
C GLN A 194 -3.38 15.46 14.74
N ASP A 195 -3.60 14.65 15.79
CA ASP A 195 -3.30 13.22 15.69
C ASP A 195 -4.59 12.40 15.49
N ILE A 196 -4.59 11.64 14.41
CA ILE A 196 -5.71 10.78 14.02
C ILE A 196 -5.57 9.42 14.66
N SER A 197 -6.66 8.67 14.73
CA SER A 197 -6.57 7.27 15.16
C SER A 197 -5.74 6.44 14.18
N ILE A 198 -5.11 5.38 14.68
CA ILE A 198 -4.44 4.37 13.84
C ILE A 198 -5.42 3.79 12.80
N TYR A 199 -6.67 3.57 13.19
CA TYR A 199 -7.72 3.09 12.29
C TYR A 199 -7.93 4.03 11.10
N GLU A 200 -8.01 5.34 11.34
CA GLU A 200 -8.12 6.31 10.24
C GLU A 200 -6.90 6.35 9.33
N LEU A 201 -5.71 6.07 9.87
CA LEU A 201 -4.50 5.97 9.06
C LEU A 201 -4.50 4.69 8.22
N GLN A 202 -4.87 3.55 8.80
CA GLN A 202 -5.04 2.26 8.11
C GLN A 202 -6.02 2.41 6.94
N LYS A 203 -7.18 3.04 7.17
CA LYS A 203 -8.16 3.32 6.11
C LYS A 203 -7.63 4.23 5.02
N ALA A 204 -6.78 5.22 5.35
CA ALA A 204 -6.16 6.07 4.34
C ALA A 204 -5.15 5.30 3.47
N VAL A 205 -4.38 4.37 4.08
CA VAL A 205 -3.44 3.49 3.38
C VAL A 205 -4.20 2.52 2.47
N GLU A 206 -5.22 1.84 2.99
CA GLU A 206 -6.11 0.94 2.25
C GLU A 206 -6.69 1.63 1.02
N GLN A 207 -7.37 2.77 1.19
CA GLN A 207 -7.99 3.51 0.09
C GLN A 207 -6.97 3.95 -0.98
N PHE A 208 -5.77 4.36 -0.56
CA PHE A 208 -4.72 4.72 -1.50
C PHE A 208 -4.25 3.51 -2.32
N LEU A 209 -3.99 2.38 -1.64
CA LEU A 209 -3.55 1.14 -2.29
C LEU A 209 -4.63 0.57 -3.21
N GLU A 210 -5.91 0.64 -2.81
CA GLU A 210 -7.04 0.24 -3.64
C GLU A 210 -7.10 1.04 -4.95
N ILE A 211 -6.94 2.38 -4.88
CA ILE A 211 -6.89 3.24 -6.07
C ILE A 211 -5.70 2.86 -6.96
N ALA A 212 -4.54 2.58 -6.37
CA ALA A 212 -3.34 2.20 -7.11
C ALA A 212 -3.51 0.84 -7.80
N LEU A 213 -3.96 -0.19 -7.06
CA LEU A 213 -4.21 -1.55 -7.55
C LEU A 213 -5.19 -1.54 -8.71
N ASN A 214 -6.30 -0.81 -8.61
CA ASN A 214 -7.30 -0.72 -9.67
C ASN A 214 -6.79 -0.07 -10.98
N LYS A 215 -5.61 0.55 -10.95
CA LYS A 215 -4.97 1.18 -12.11
C LYS A 215 -3.74 0.45 -12.60
N VAL A 216 -3.28 -0.59 -11.88
CA VAL A 216 -2.09 -1.37 -12.27
C VAL A 216 -2.23 -1.91 -13.70
N ILE A 217 -1.21 -1.78 -14.53
CA ILE A 217 -1.18 -2.39 -15.86
C ILE A 217 -0.01 -3.35 -15.98
N TRP A 218 -0.26 -4.50 -16.59
CA TRP A 218 0.78 -5.43 -16.99
C TRP A 218 0.90 -5.43 -18.51
N SER A 219 2.14 -5.47 -18.99
CA SER A 219 2.42 -5.63 -20.41
C SER A 219 2.22 -7.10 -20.81
N PRO A 220 1.43 -7.40 -21.85
CA PRO A 220 1.30 -8.76 -22.38
C PRO A 220 2.60 -9.27 -23.03
N TYR A 221 3.61 -8.42 -23.17
CA TYR A 221 4.95 -8.81 -23.62
C TYR A 221 5.81 -9.40 -22.49
N ASP A 222 5.45 -9.16 -21.22
CA ASP A 222 6.20 -9.62 -20.04
C ASP A 222 5.62 -10.93 -19.48
N GLN A 223 5.20 -11.86 -20.34
CA GLN A 223 4.26 -12.95 -20.03
C GLN A 223 4.61 -13.81 -18.81
N GLN A 224 5.91 -14.10 -18.61
CA GLN A 224 6.39 -14.89 -17.46
C GLN A 224 6.35 -14.08 -16.16
N ASP A 225 6.54 -12.76 -16.26
CA ASP A 225 6.62 -11.86 -15.11
C ASP A 225 5.24 -11.37 -14.66
N ILE A 226 4.21 -11.40 -15.51
CA ILE A 226 2.86 -10.92 -15.15
C ILE A 226 2.35 -11.62 -13.87
N TRP A 227 2.29 -12.96 -13.89
CA TRP A 227 1.78 -13.71 -12.74
C TRP A 227 2.74 -13.66 -11.55
N LEU A 228 4.06 -13.63 -11.80
CA LEU A 228 5.05 -13.43 -10.76
C LEU A 228 4.83 -12.10 -10.04
N CYS A 229 4.58 -11.01 -10.77
CA CYS A 229 4.30 -9.70 -10.20
C CYS A 229 3.01 -9.69 -9.38
N VAL A 230 1.96 -10.40 -9.80
CA VAL A 230 0.73 -10.54 -9.00
C VAL A 230 1.03 -11.25 -7.68
N LYS A 231 1.83 -12.33 -7.71
CA LYS A 231 2.26 -13.02 -6.49
C LYS A 231 3.10 -12.12 -5.59
N GLU A 232 4.08 -11.43 -6.14
CA GLU A 232 4.92 -10.50 -5.40
C GLU A 232 4.09 -9.39 -4.75
N LEU A 233 3.15 -8.77 -5.49
CA LEU A 233 2.23 -7.81 -4.91
C LEU A 233 1.42 -8.42 -3.77
N SER A 234 0.91 -9.64 -3.94
CA SER A 234 0.14 -10.30 -2.89
C SER A 234 0.97 -10.52 -1.62
N TYR A 235 2.23 -10.94 -1.75
CA TYR A 235 3.14 -11.08 -0.61
C TYR A 235 3.48 -9.73 0.03
N LYS A 236 3.66 -8.67 -0.77
CA LYS A 236 3.89 -7.33 -0.22
C LYS A 236 2.69 -6.76 0.50
N LEU A 237 1.47 -7.09 0.06
CA LEU A 237 0.25 -6.76 0.80
C LEU A 237 0.15 -7.54 2.11
N GLU A 238 0.54 -8.82 2.11
CA GLU A 238 0.63 -9.64 3.33
C GLU A 238 1.65 -9.07 4.33
N ASP A 239 2.80 -8.59 3.86
CA ASP A 239 3.81 -7.94 4.70
C ASP A 239 3.24 -6.71 5.45
N LEU A 240 2.21 -6.04 4.92
CA LEU A 240 1.53 -4.92 5.60
C LEU A 240 0.75 -5.39 6.83
N LEU A 241 0.24 -6.62 6.86
CA LEU A 241 -0.42 -7.19 8.04
C LEU A 241 0.58 -7.38 9.19
N ALA A 242 1.82 -7.77 8.86
CA ALA A 242 2.85 -8.07 9.85
C ALA A 242 3.37 -6.83 10.60
N VAL A 243 3.22 -5.62 10.05
CA VAL A 243 3.66 -4.38 10.70
C VAL A 243 2.56 -3.82 11.59
N ASN A 244 2.44 -4.32 12.81
CA ASN A 244 1.49 -3.85 13.83
C ASN A 244 0.05 -3.65 13.27
N GLY A 245 -0.34 -4.45 12.28
CA GLY A 245 -1.61 -4.31 11.56
C GLY A 245 -1.74 -3.04 10.73
N LEU A 246 -0.70 -2.55 10.02
CA LEU A 246 -0.82 -1.41 9.09
C LEU A 246 -2.01 -1.55 8.14
N VAL A 247 -2.33 -2.79 7.79
CA VAL A 247 -3.57 -3.20 7.15
C VAL A 247 -4.14 -4.34 8.00
N GLY A 248 -5.40 -4.25 8.43
CA GLY A 248 -6.06 -5.34 9.13
C GLY A 248 -6.50 -6.45 8.16
N THR A 249 -7.01 -7.55 8.70
CA THR A 249 -7.43 -8.69 7.86
C THR A 249 -8.55 -8.31 6.88
N GLU A 250 -9.49 -7.48 7.31
CA GLU A 250 -10.61 -7.02 6.47
C GLU A 250 -10.11 -6.11 5.34
N GLU A 251 -9.21 -5.19 5.65
CA GLU A 251 -8.59 -4.31 4.64
C GLU A 251 -7.74 -5.12 3.65
N LEU A 252 -7.00 -6.12 4.14
CA LEU A 252 -6.21 -6.99 3.28
C LEU A 252 -7.08 -7.77 2.30
N GLU A 253 -8.24 -8.26 2.75
CA GLU A 253 -9.22 -8.93 1.91
C GLU A 253 -9.74 -8.02 0.79
N ALA A 254 -10.06 -6.75 1.10
CA ALA A 254 -10.47 -5.76 0.10
C ALA A 254 -9.37 -5.47 -0.94
N LEU A 255 -8.11 -5.36 -0.49
CA LEU A 255 -6.96 -5.17 -1.38
C LEU A 255 -6.71 -6.39 -2.28
N TYR A 256 -6.91 -7.60 -1.75
CA TYR A 256 -6.84 -8.84 -2.51
C TYR A 256 -7.92 -8.94 -3.59
N TRP A 257 -9.16 -8.58 -3.28
CA TRP A 257 -10.21 -8.48 -4.29
C TRP A 257 -9.87 -7.46 -5.38
N SER A 258 -9.32 -6.31 -5.01
CA SER A 258 -8.88 -5.29 -5.98
C SER A 258 -7.78 -5.81 -6.91
N LEU A 259 -6.79 -6.52 -6.37
CA LEU A 259 -5.73 -7.15 -7.16
C LEU A 259 -6.27 -8.22 -8.11
N ILE A 260 -7.16 -9.09 -7.63
CA ILE A 260 -7.78 -10.15 -8.44
C ILE A 260 -8.63 -9.56 -9.54
N HIS A 261 -9.53 -8.63 -9.24
CA HIS A 261 -10.37 -8.00 -10.26
C HIS A 261 -9.54 -7.29 -11.32
N ARG A 262 -8.45 -6.63 -10.91
CA ARG A 262 -7.56 -6.00 -11.88
C ARG A 262 -6.82 -7.01 -12.76
N PHE A 263 -6.39 -8.13 -12.20
CA PHE A 263 -5.78 -9.19 -12.99
C PHE A 263 -6.79 -9.87 -13.92
N CYS A 264 -8.02 -10.13 -13.46
CA CYS A 264 -9.12 -10.62 -14.31
C CYS A 264 -9.44 -9.63 -15.45
N TYR A 265 -9.35 -8.32 -15.21
CA TYR A 265 -9.48 -7.31 -16.25
C TYR A 265 -8.38 -7.49 -17.32
N LEU A 266 -7.12 -7.66 -16.93
CA LEU A 266 -6.03 -7.97 -17.87
C LEU A 266 -6.33 -9.22 -18.70
N LEU A 267 -6.78 -10.30 -18.05
CA LEU A 267 -7.14 -11.55 -18.74
C LEU A 267 -8.27 -11.33 -19.75
N SER A 268 -9.24 -10.48 -19.44
CA SER A 268 -10.35 -10.17 -20.36
C SER A 268 -9.91 -9.32 -21.57
N THR A 269 -8.92 -8.44 -21.41
CA THR A 269 -8.49 -7.51 -22.46
C THR A 269 -7.33 -8.04 -23.30
N ALA A 270 -6.36 -8.69 -22.65
CA ALA A 270 -5.09 -9.12 -23.24
C ALA A 270 -4.84 -10.64 -23.10
N GLY A 271 -5.79 -11.39 -22.52
CA GLY A 271 -5.71 -12.84 -22.41
C GLY A 271 -5.35 -13.57 -23.71
N PRO A 272 -5.96 -13.21 -24.87
CA PRO A 272 -5.63 -13.86 -26.13
C PRO A 272 -4.16 -13.77 -26.55
N GLU A 273 -3.41 -12.80 -26.01
CA GLU A 273 -2.00 -12.57 -26.31
C GLU A 273 -1.07 -13.38 -25.41
N LEU A 274 -1.58 -13.97 -24.33
CA LEU A 274 -0.80 -14.75 -23.37
C LEU A 274 -0.55 -16.18 -23.87
N ASN A 275 0.63 -16.70 -23.58
CA ASN A 275 1.03 -18.06 -23.95
C ASN A 275 0.47 -19.10 -22.97
N GLN A 276 0.55 -20.36 -23.39
CA GLN A 276 0.05 -21.49 -22.60
C GLN A 276 0.87 -21.77 -21.33
N GLU A 277 2.14 -21.37 -21.30
CA GLU A 277 2.99 -21.51 -20.11
C GLU A 277 2.49 -20.63 -18.97
N THR A 278 2.14 -19.37 -19.27
CA THR A 278 1.56 -18.43 -18.29
C THR A 278 0.27 -18.99 -17.69
N TYR A 279 -0.64 -19.51 -18.52
CA TYR A 279 -1.88 -20.15 -18.03
C TYR A 279 -1.60 -21.37 -17.15
N SER A 280 -0.65 -22.21 -17.56
CA SER A 280 -0.27 -23.42 -16.82
C SER A 280 0.31 -23.06 -15.44
N ALA A 281 1.14 -22.02 -15.37
CA ALA A 281 1.69 -21.54 -14.11
C ALA A 281 0.60 -21.03 -13.14
N ILE A 282 -0.38 -20.27 -13.66
CA ILE A 282 -1.51 -19.78 -12.86
C ILE A 282 -2.35 -20.96 -12.35
N GLN A 283 -2.70 -21.90 -13.22
CA GLN A 283 -3.49 -23.08 -12.86
C GLN A 283 -2.79 -23.97 -11.82
N GLN A 284 -1.46 -24.11 -11.93
CA GLN A 284 -0.68 -24.84 -10.94
C GLN A 284 -0.76 -24.18 -9.55
N ASP A 285 -0.61 -22.86 -9.47
CA ASP A 285 -0.70 -22.14 -8.20
C ASP A 285 -2.12 -22.15 -7.62
N LEU A 286 -3.16 -22.05 -8.47
CA LEU A 286 -4.56 -22.20 -8.09
C LEU A 286 -4.86 -23.59 -7.49
N ALA A 287 -4.33 -24.64 -8.11
CA ALA A 287 -4.47 -26.02 -7.61
C ALA A 287 -3.79 -26.20 -6.25
N GLN A 288 -2.59 -25.62 -6.07
CA GLN A 288 -1.83 -25.71 -4.83
C GLN A 288 -2.40 -24.87 -3.69
N SER A 289 -3.09 -23.75 -4.00
CA SER A 289 -3.68 -22.82 -3.01
C SER A 289 -2.68 -22.34 -1.95
N SER A 290 -1.41 -22.17 -2.34
CA SER A 290 -0.31 -21.80 -1.45
C SER A 290 -0.27 -20.31 -1.11
N LEU A 291 -0.96 -19.47 -1.89
CA LEU A 291 -1.01 -18.03 -1.69
C LEU A 291 -2.06 -17.66 -0.63
N LEU A 292 -1.70 -16.77 0.30
CA LEU A 292 -2.67 -16.22 1.25
C LEU A 292 -3.82 -15.51 0.51
N LEU A 293 -3.52 -14.86 -0.61
CA LEU A 293 -4.48 -14.30 -1.56
C LEU A 293 -5.64 -15.25 -1.89
N LEU A 294 -5.38 -16.55 -2.02
CA LEU A 294 -6.35 -17.56 -2.43
C LEU A 294 -6.97 -18.32 -1.25
N SER A 295 -6.26 -18.39 -0.12
CA SER A 295 -6.66 -19.17 1.05
C SER A 295 -7.36 -18.36 2.13
N LEU A 296 -7.23 -17.03 2.11
CA LEU A 296 -7.98 -16.14 2.99
C LEU A 296 -9.48 -16.30 2.71
N LYS A 297 -10.23 -16.78 3.71
CA LYS A 297 -11.67 -17.04 3.58
C LYS A 297 -12.44 -15.74 3.43
N GLU A 298 -13.48 -15.79 2.61
CA GLU A 298 -14.41 -14.68 2.48
C GLU A 298 -15.28 -14.56 3.73
N GLN A 299 -15.63 -13.34 4.10
CA GLN A 299 -16.46 -13.08 5.28
C GLN A 299 -17.92 -13.45 5.05
N GLU A 300 -18.45 -13.20 3.85
CA GLU A 300 -19.82 -13.47 3.51
C GLU A 300 -20.05 -14.95 3.18
N SER A 301 -21.19 -15.48 3.61
CA SER A 301 -21.62 -16.82 3.21
C SER A 301 -22.23 -16.79 1.81
N PHE A 302 -22.06 -17.88 1.05
CA PHE A 302 -22.66 -18.10 -0.28
C PHE A 302 -22.19 -17.15 -1.39
N ILE A 303 -21.05 -16.46 -1.20
CA ILE A 303 -20.41 -15.69 -2.28
C ILE A 303 -19.36 -16.53 -3.00
N THR A 304 -19.09 -16.18 -4.26
CA THR A 304 -18.00 -16.76 -5.05
C THR A 304 -16.67 -16.46 -4.37
N SER A 305 -15.85 -17.50 -4.15
CA SER A 305 -14.53 -17.32 -3.56
C SER A 305 -13.56 -16.61 -4.52
N LYS A 306 -12.55 -15.93 -3.97
CA LYS A 306 -11.43 -15.35 -4.75
C LYS A 306 -10.82 -16.35 -5.73
N LYS A 307 -10.58 -17.58 -5.25
CA LYS A 307 -10.05 -18.69 -6.04
C LYS A 307 -10.97 -19.06 -7.21
N GLU A 308 -12.25 -19.28 -6.93
CA GLU A 308 -13.23 -19.65 -7.96
C GLU A 308 -13.39 -18.55 -9.02
N HIS A 309 -13.46 -17.29 -8.59
CA HIS A 309 -13.54 -16.14 -9.50
C HIS A 309 -12.33 -16.08 -10.44
N LEU A 310 -11.13 -16.25 -9.90
CA LEU A 310 -9.90 -16.25 -10.68
C LEU A 310 -9.81 -17.47 -11.62
N GLU A 311 -10.17 -18.67 -11.15
CA GLU A 311 -10.22 -19.88 -11.96
C GLU A 311 -11.13 -19.72 -13.19
N GLN A 312 -12.32 -19.17 -13.00
CA GLN A 312 -13.27 -18.91 -14.09
C GLN A 312 -12.69 -17.94 -15.12
N ALA A 313 -12.07 -16.84 -14.67
CA ALA A 313 -11.45 -15.86 -15.56
C ALA A 313 -10.28 -16.45 -16.35
N VAL A 314 -9.44 -17.26 -15.70
CA VAL A 314 -8.30 -17.94 -16.32
C VAL A 314 -8.76 -18.92 -17.41
N ILE A 315 -9.77 -19.74 -17.12
CA ILE A 315 -10.33 -20.69 -18.10
C ILE A 315 -10.91 -19.94 -19.29
N ALA A 316 -11.72 -18.90 -19.06
CA ALA A 316 -12.34 -18.12 -20.13
C ALA A 316 -11.28 -17.47 -21.04
N ALA A 317 -10.23 -16.89 -20.45
CA ALA A 317 -9.15 -16.28 -21.19
C ALA A 317 -8.33 -17.33 -21.97
N GLN A 318 -8.04 -18.49 -21.38
CA GLN A 318 -7.30 -19.59 -22.04
C GLN A 318 -8.06 -20.18 -23.23
N VAL A 319 -9.38 -20.39 -23.09
CA VAL A 319 -10.24 -20.83 -24.19
C VAL A 319 -10.20 -19.82 -25.34
N THR A 320 -10.29 -18.54 -25.01
CA THR A 320 -10.22 -17.46 -26.01
C THR A 320 -8.86 -17.47 -26.72
N ALA A 321 -7.75 -17.51 -25.97
CA ALA A 321 -6.40 -17.60 -26.53
C ALA A 321 -6.22 -18.80 -27.47
N THR A 322 -6.75 -19.97 -27.09
CA THR A 322 -6.71 -21.19 -27.92
C THR A 322 -7.52 -21.03 -29.22
N ALA A 323 -8.69 -20.41 -29.14
CA ALA A 323 -9.53 -20.13 -30.30
C ALA A 323 -8.86 -19.15 -31.29
N TYR A 324 -8.12 -18.16 -30.79
CA TYR A 324 -7.29 -17.28 -31.62
C TYR A 324 -6.14 -18.02 -32.30
N GLN A 325 -5.39 -18.83 -31.56
CA GLN A 325 -4.26 -19.60 -32.10
C GLN A 325 -4.67 -20.62 -33.17
N THR A 326 -5.87 -21.20 -33.02
CA THR A 326 -6.44 -22.16 -33.98
C THR A 326 -7.13 -21.49 -35.17
N GLY A 327 -7.21 -20.15 -35.20
CA GLY A 327 -7.87 -19.39 -36.26
C GLY A 327 -9.40 -19.46 -36.23
N LEU A 328 -10.01 -19.93 -35.13
CA LEU A 328 -11.46 -19.92 -34.93
C LEU A 328 -11.99 -18.51 -34.69
N ILE A 329 -11.17 -17.62 -34.14
CA ILE A 329 -11.48 -16.20 -33.92
C ILE A 329 -10.42 -15.37 -34.64
N VAL A 330 -10.84 -14.40 -35.45
CA VAL A 330 -9.96 -13.45 -36.12
C VAL A 330 -9.93 -12.15 -35.33
N LYS A 331 -8.75 -11.56 -35.15
CA LYS A 331 -8.58 -10.25 -34.48
C LYS A 331 -9.22 -9.19 -35.38
N ASN A 332 -10.33 -8.60 -34.94
CA ASN A 332 -10.99 -7.49 -35.64
C ASN A 332 -10.16 -6.21 -35.59
#